data_AF-A0A7Y0L5H8-F1
#
_entry.id   AF-A0A7Y0L5H8-F1
#
_cell.length_a   1.000
_cell.length_b   1.000
_cell.length_c   1.000
_cell.angle_alpha   90.00
_cell.angle_beta   90.00
_cell.angle_gamma   90.00
#
_symmetry.space_group_name_H-M   'P 1'
#
loop_
_entity.id
_entity.type
_entity.pdbx_description
1 polymer ?
#
loop_
_entity_poly.entity_id
_entity_poly.type
_entity_poly.pdbx_seq_one_letter_code
_entity_poly.pdbx_strand_id
1 'polypeptide(L)'
;MLEELDRGASGSMTGFSYPQILTHVIERHKANDRDAAQAEFFRYLPLIRYEAQLGVRGIAIRKALFFQRGLIQSPAVRAPAQPADPIIAEDLSRLVQTLGLQPGAI
;
A
#
# COMPACT_ATOMS: atom_id res chain seq x y z
N MET A 1 7.23 10.41 -2.82
CA MET A 1 7.49 9.41 -3.88
C MET A 1 7.75 10.11 -5.20
N LEU A 2 6.74 10.70 -5.85
CA LEU A 2 6.91 11.35 -7.16
C LEU A 2 7.95 12.49 -7.09
N GLU A 3 7.89 13.29 -6.02
CA GLU A 3 8.83 14.38 -5.76
C GLU A 3 10.26 13.87 -5.50
N GLU A 4 10.39 12.66 -4.97
CA GLU A 4 11.70 12.02 -4.75
C GLU A 4 12.27 11.50 -6.07
N LEU A 5 11.42 10.91 -6.92
CA LEU A 5 11.80 10.49 -8.27
C LEU A 5 12.23 11.70 -9.13
N ASP A 6 11.50 12.82 -9.04
CA ASP A 6 11.87 14.08 -9.70
C ASP A 6 13.21 14.64 -9.21
N ARG A 7 13.63 14.28 -7.99
CA ARG A 7 14.92 14.65 -7.39
C ARG A 7 16.00 13.60 -7.60
N GLY A 8 15.77 12.60 -8.45
CA GLY A 8 16.75 11.59 -8.83
C GLY A 8 16.74 10.31 -8.01
N ALA A 9 15.71 10.05 -7.19
CA ALA A 9 15.56 8.76 -6.54
C ALA A 9 15.43 7.64 -7.59
N SER A 10 16.14 6.53 -7.37
CA SER A 10 16.16 5.40 -8.32
C SER A 10 15.05 4.36 -8.08
N GLY A 11 14.30 4.49 -6.98
CA GLY A 11 13.23 3.60 -6.58
C GLY A 11 12.60 3.99 -5.24
N SER A 12 11.74 3.14 -4.70
CA SER A 12 11.06 3.36 -3.43
C SER A 12 11.17 2.10 -2.54
N MET A 13 11.64 2.26 -1.31
CA MET A 13 11.58 1.22 -0.29
C MET A 13 10.21 1.31 0.39
N THR A 14 9.35 0.32 0.15
CA THR A 14 7.96 0.39 0.59
C THR A 14 7.52 -0.89 1.29
N GLY A 15 6.71 -0.72 2.33
CA GLY A 15 5.94 -1.81 2.94
C GLY A 15 4.51 -1.90 2.41
N PHE A 16 4.18 -1.11 1.37
CA PHE A 16 2.85 -1.04 0.80
C PHE A 16 2.37 -2.41 0.35
N SER A 17 1.11 -2.71 0.64
CA SER A 17 0.60 -4.07 0.44
C SER A 17 0.56 -4.46 -1.03
N TYR A 18 0.35 -3.52 -1.97
CA TYR A 18 0.31 -3.79 -3.41
C TYR A 18 1.52 -3.16 -4.14
N PRO A 19 2.74 -3.70 -3.98
CA PRO A 19 3.97 -3.08 -4.50
C PRO A 19 3.97 -2.90 -6.03
N GLN A 20 3.28 -3.76 -6.78
CA GLN A 20 3.18 -3.69 -8.23
C GLN A 20 2.63 -2.35 -8.75
N ILE A 21 1.76 -1.69 -7.98
CA ILE A 21 1.24 -0.36 -8.31
C ILE A 21 2.37 0.66 -8.30
N LEU A 22 3.22 0.63 -7.27
CA LEU A 22 4.34 1.56 -7.15
C LEU A 22 5.41 1.27 -8.21
N THR A 23 5.58 -0.01 -8.60
CA THR A 23 6.41 -0.38 -9.75
C THR A 23 5.92 0.29 -11.02
N HIS A 24 4.62 0.18 -11.36
CA HIS A 24 4.06 0.84 -12.56
C HIS A 24 4.21 2.37 -12.51
N VAL A 25 3.99 2.99 -11.35
CA VAL A 25 4.20 4.43 -11.17
C VAL A 25 5.66 4.82 -11.47
N ILE A 26 6.63 4.05 -10.96
CA ILE A 26 8.07 4.27 -11.22
C ILE A 26 8.39 4.06 -12.70
N GLU A 27 7.84 3.02 -13.34
CA GLU A 27 8.05 2.72 -14.75
C GLU A 27 7.52 3.84 -15.66
N ARG A 28 6.30 4.34 -15.40
CA ARG A 28 5.73 5.49 -16.12
C ARG A 28 6.55 6.75 -15.93
N HIS A 29 7.00 7.02 -14.70
CA HIS A 29 7.87 8.15 -14.42
C HIS A 29 9.20 8.05 -15.20
N LYS A 30 9.83 6.87 -15.22
CA LYS A 30 11.05 6.59 -15.99
C LYS A 30 10.84 6.69 -17.51
N ALA A 31 9.64 6.40 -18.00
CA ALA A 31 9.23 6.61 -19.38
C ALA A 31 8.89 8.09 -19.70
N ASN A 32 9.11 9.00 -18.75
CA ASN A 32 8.81 10.43 -18.85
C ASN A 32 7.31 10.76 -19.01
N ASP A 33 6.42 9.81 -18.67
CA ASP A 33 4.96 9.98 -18.64
C ASP A 33 4.51 10.39 -17.22
N ARG A 34 4.83 11.64 -16.86
CA ARG A 34 4.62 12.16 -15.49
C ARG A 34 3.15 12.25 -15.13
N ASP A 35 2.30 12.65 -16.07
CA ASP A 35 0.87 12.81 -15.83
C ASP A 35 0.20 11.48 -15.54
N ALA A 36 0.53 10.42 -16.28
CA ALA A 36 -0.01 9.10 -16.00
C ALA A 36 0.55 8.51 -14.70
N ALA A 37 1.85 8.70 -14.41
CA ALA A 37 2.43 8.29 -13.15
C ALA A 37 1.72 8.95 -11.95
N GLN A 38 1.44 10.26 -12.05
CA GLN A 38 0.71 10.99 -11.03
C GLN A 38 -0.74 10.52 -10.89
N ALA A 39 -1.44 10.34 -12.01
CA ALA A 39 -2.82 9.85 -12.00
C ALA A 39 -2.94 8.45 -11.35
N GLU A 40 -2.02 7.54 -11.66
CA GLU A 40 -1.97 6.21 -11.06
C GLU A 40 -1.64 6.27 -9.57
N PHE A 41 -0.64 7.07 -9.17
CA PHE A 41 -0.32 7.27 -7.75
C PHE A 41 -1.51 7.85 -6.97
N PHE A 42 -2.20 8.86 -7.51
CA PHE A 42 -3.34 9.50 -6.87
C PHE A 42 -4.56 8.58 -6.76
N ARG A 43 -4.78 7.70 -7.74
CA ARG A 43 -5.83 6.68 -7.67
C ARG A 43 -5.68 5.81 -6.42
N TYR A 44 -4.45 5.40 -6.09
CA TYR A 44 -4.19 4.49 -4.97
C TYR A 44 -3.75 5.20 -3.68
N LEU A 45 -3.63 6.53 -3.70
CA LEU A 45 -3.25 7.35 -2.56
C LEU A 45 -4.11 7.10 -1.30
N PRO A 46 -5.43 6.85 -1.38
CA PRO A 46 -6.22 6.51 -0.19
C PRO A 46 -5.69 5.31 0.58
N LEU A 47 -5.31 4.23 -0.11
CA LEU A 47 -4.77 3.02 0.51
C LEU A 47 -3.33 3.23 0.99
N ILE A 48 -2.50 3.90 0.18
CA ILE A 48 -1.13 4.27 0.56
C ILE A 48 -1.14 5.06 1.86
N ARG A 49 -2.02 6.08 1.97
CA ARG A 49 -2.20 6.88 3.20
C ARG A 49 -2.64 6.01 4.37
N TYR A 50 -3.63 5.13 4.15
CA TYR A 50 -4.16 4.28 5.22
C TYR A 50 -3.07 3.35 5.80
N GLU A 51 -2.23 2.78 4.94
CA GLU A 51 -1.10 1.93 5.36
C GLU A 51 0.11 2.72 5.90
N ALA A 52 0.22 4.00 5.58
CA ALA A 52 1.29 4.89 6.04
C ALA A 52 1.02 5.53 7.40
N GLN A 53 0.02 5.05 8.15
CA GLN A 53 -0.21 5.51 9.52
C GLN A 53 1.04 5.29 10.38
N LEU A 54 1.52 6.38 10.97
CA LEU A 54 2.74 6.38 11.77
C LEU A 54 2.52 5.64 13.10
N GLY A 55 3.61 5.11 13.63
CA GLY A 55 3.63 4.40 14.89
C GLY A 55 3.22 2.94 14.79
N VAL A 56 2.76 2.42 15.91
CA VAL A 56 2.73 0.98 16.16
C VAL A 56 1.67 0.24 15.34
N ARG A 57 0.63 0.95 14.87
CA ARG A 57 -0.50 0.37 14.12
C ARG A 57 -0.24 0.20 12.62
N GLY A 58 0.68 0.95 12.02
CA GLY A 58 0.94 0.87 10.57
C GLY A 58 1.39 -0.51 10.10
N ILE A 59 2.18 -1.22 10.93
CA ILE A 59 2.60 -2.60 10.64
C ILE A 59 1.41 -3.56 10.73
N ALA A 60 0.53 -3.40 11.72
CA ALA A 60 -0.64 -4.24 11.90
C ALA A 60 -1.62 -4.12 10.73
N ILE A 61 -1.81 -2.91 10.20
CA ILE A 61 -2.64 -2.65 9.01
C ILE A 61 -2.11 -3.39 7.78
N ARG A 62 -0.81 -3.28 7.49
CA ARG A 62 -0.19 -3.99 6.36
C ARG A 62 -0.30 -5.50 6.50
N LYS A 63 -0.03 -6.02 7.70
CA LYS A 63 -0.17 -7.44 8.00
C LYS A 63 -1.61 -7.93 7.85
N ALA A 64 -2.61 -7.11 8.19
CA ALA A 64 -4.02 -7.44 7.97
C ALA A 64 -4.33 -7.60 6.48
N LEU A 65 -3.87 -6.68 5.62
CA LEU A 65 -4.02 -6.82 4.16
C LEU A 65 -3.27 -8.02 3.59
N PHE A 66 -2.05 -8.29 4.04
CA PHE A 66 -1.32 -9.49 3.62
C PHE A 66 -2.06 -10.77 3.99
N PHE A 67 -2.68 -10.81 5.18
CA PHE A 67 -3.49 -11.93 5.61
C PHE A 67 -4.80 -12.05 4.81
N GLN A 68 -5.52 -10.95 4.61
CA GLN A 68 -6.73 -10.91 3.75
C GLN A 68 -6.44 -11.36 2.32
N ARG A 69 -5.22 -11.11 1.83
CA ARG A 69 -4.73 -11.54 0.52
C ARG A 69 -4.18 -12.97 0.47
N GLY A 70 -4.18 -13.68 1.60
CA GLY A 70 -3.63 -15.02 1.69
C GLY A 70 -2.11 -15.12 1.55
N LEU A 71 -1.36 -14.01 1.65
CA LEU A 71 0.10 -14.00 1.52
C LEU A 71 0.81 -14.48 2.79
N ILE A 72 0.16 -14.39 3.95
CA ILE A 72 0.66 -14.87 5.23
C ILE A 72 -0.44 -15.62 5.98
N GLN A 73 -0.06 -16.53 6.87
CA GLN A 73 -0.99 -17.35 7.65
C GLN A 73 -1.59 -16.64 8.88
N SER A 74 -1.00 -15.52 9.31
CA SER A 74 -1.47 -14.80 10.52
C SER A 74 -1.17 -13.30 10.46
N PRO A 75 -2.15 -12.42 10.76
CA PRO A 75 -1.95 -10.98 10.83
C PRO A 75 -1.33 -10.53 12.17
N ALA A 76 -1.07 -11.44 13.11
CA ALA A 76 -0.65 -11.10 14.47
C ALA A 76 0.65 -10.27 14.52
N VAL A 77 0.71 -9.28 15.40
CA VAL A 77 1.91 -8.47 15.64
C VAL A 77 2.44 -8.73 17.05
N ARG A 78 3.74 -8.51 17.26
CA ARG A 78 4.37 -8.70 18.58
C ARG A 78 4.14 -7.46 19.46
N ALA A 79 3.89 -7.67 20.75
CA ALA A 79 3.81 -6.60 21.74
C ALA A 79 5.06 -5.69 21.69
N PRO A 80 4.94 -4.35 21.89
CA PRO A 80 3.75 -3.63 22.34
C PRO A 80 2.73 -3.32 21.22
N ALA A 81 2.94 -3.86 20.01
CA ALA A 81 2.03 -3.60 18.91
C ALA A 81 0.64 -4.17 19.09
N GLN A 82 -0.34 -3.34 18.74
CA GLN A 82 -1.74 -3.69 18.79
C GLN A 82 -2.13 -4.25 17.42
N PRO A 83 -2.80 -5.42 17.38
CA PRO A 83 -3.33 -5.97 16.14
C PRO A 83 -4.37 -5.03 15.53
N ALA A 84 -4.64 -5.21 14.24
CA ALA A 84 -5.77 -4.56 13.60
C ALA A 84 -7.07 -5.08 14.24
N ASP A 85 -7.93 -4.16 14.65
CA ASP A 85 -9.26 -4.47 15.17
C ASP A 85 -10.24 -4.77 14.01
N PRO A 86 -11.45 -5.31 14.31
CA PRO A 86 -12.43 -5.62 13.27
C PRO A 86 -12.87 -4.42 12.43
N ILE A 87 -12.85 -3.20 12.99
CA ILE A 87 -13.23 -1.97 12.28
C ILE A 87 -12.20 -1.67 11.19
N ILE A 88 -10.91 -1.77 11.54
CA ILE A 88 -9.82 -1.63 10.57
C ILE A 88 -9.94 -2.66 9.45
N ALA A 89 -10.23 -3.92 9.79
CA ALA A 89 -10.37 -4.98 8.79
C ALA A 89 -11.52 -4.71 7.80
N GLU A 90 -12.64 -4.15 8.28
CA GLU A 90 -13.78 -3.76 7.45
C GLU A 90 -13.44 -2.56 6.55
N ASP A 91 -12.82 -1.51 7.11
CA ASP A 91 -12.37 -0.35 6.35
C ASP A 91 -11.42 -0.73 5.22
N LEU A 92 -10.46 -1.61 5.52
CA LEU A 92 -9.51 -2.13 4.53
C LEU A 92 -10.23 -2.90 3.41
N SER A 93 -11.20 -3.74 3.77
CA SER A 93 -11.99 -4.51 2.79
C SER A 93 -12.78 -3.57 1.86
N ARG A 94 -13.43 -2.55 2.44
CA ARG A 94 -14.16 -1.52 1.70
C ARG A 94 -13.25 -0.73 0.77
N LEU A 95 -12.05 -0.38 1.23
CA LEU A 95 -11.09 0.40 0.45
C LEU A 95 -10.51 -0.40 -0.72
N VAL A 96 -10.13 -1.66 -0.47
CA VAL A 96 -9.67 -2.60 -1.51
C VAL A 96 -10.74 -2.78 -2.59
N GLN A 97 -11.99 -2.99 -2.18
CA GLN A 97 -13.12 -3.12 -3.11
C GLN A 97 -13.32 -1.85 -3.94
N THR A 98 -13.31 -0.68 -3.29
CA THR A 98 -13.51 0.63 -3.96
C THR A 98 -12.43 0.90 -5.00
N LEU A 99 -11.19 0.47 -4.74
CA LEU A 99 -10.05 0.66 -5.65
C LEU A 99 -9.98 -0.40 -6.76
N GLY A 100 -10.88 -1.40 -6.75
CA GLY A 100 -10.91 -2.51 -7.70
C GLY A 100 -9.72 -3.46 -7.55
N LEU A 101 -9.16 -3.56 -6.35
CA LEU A 101 -8.01 -4.41 -6.07
C LEU A 101 -8.46 -5.84 -5.76
N GLN A 102 -7.74 -6.82 -6.32
CA GLN A 102 -8.06 -8.23 -6.14
C GLN A 102 -7.40 -8.77 -4.86
N PRO A 103 -8.14 -9.47 -3.99
CA PRO A 103 -7.59 -10.11 -2.79
C PRO A 103 -6.63 -11.29 -3.03
N GLY A 104 -6.03 -11.46 -4.20
CA GLY A 104 -5.25 -12.68 -4.50
C GLY A 104 -4.24 -12.60 -5.63
N ALA A 105 -3.97 -11.42 -6.18
CA ALA A 105 -2.93 -11.27 -7.19
C ALA A 105 -1.56 -11.15 -6.50
N ILE A 106 -0.71 -12.15 -6.71
CA ILE A 106 0.75 -12.00 -6.69
C ILE A 106 1.13 -11.30 -7.98
#